data_AF-A0A180F8P4-F1
#
_entry.id   AF-A0A180F8P4-F1
#
_cell.length_a   1.000
_cell.length_b   1.000
_cell.length_c   1.000
_cell.angle_alpha   90.00
_cell.angle_beta   90.00
_cell.angle_gamma   90.00
#
_symmetry.space_group_name_H-M   'P 1'
#
loop_
_entity.id
_entity.type
_entity.pdbx_description
1 polymer ?
#
loop_
_entity_poly.entity_id
_entity_poly.type
_entity_poly.pdbx_seq_one_letter_code
_entity_poly.pdbx_strand_id
1 'polypeptide(L)'
;MKQTEQTNRTASQEAIDKHLLRLHRLFPNQSMDFFLILQERIKFHGFTESELENAVNHVTDTCEYGSFTIASIIRYNVENGEQSHVYE
;
A
#
# COMPACT_ATOMS: atom_id res chain seq x y z
N MET A 1 -2.48 22.94 22.74
CA MET A 1 -2.03 21.55 22.99
C MET A 1 -1.04 21.17 21.89
N LYS A 2 0.00 20.43 22.27
CA LYS A 2 1.29 20.32 21.58
C LYS A 2 1.12 19.90 20.11
N GLN A 3 1.63 20.72 19.19
CA GLN A 3 2.01 20.27 17.86
C GLN A 3 3.03 19.16 18.05
N THR A 4 2.67 17.93 17.71
CA THR A 4 3.62 16.81 17.66
C THR A 4 4.58 17.08 16.52
N GLU A 5 5.84 17.34 16.87
CA GLU A 5 6.97 17.34 15.93
C GLU A 5 7.03 15.96 15.27
N GLN A 6 6.39 15.86 14.12
CA GLN A 6 6.50 14.72 13.24
C GLN A 6 7.89 14.79 12.63
N THR A 7 8.84 14.10 13.26
CA THR A 7 10.19 13.96 12.76
C THR A 7 10.09 13.21 11.42
N ASN A 8 10.12 13.96 10.32
CA ASN A 8 10.15 13.44 8.95
C ASN A 8 11.41 12.59 8.77
N ARG A 9 11.33 11.31 9.16
CA ARG A 9 12.36 10.31 8.87
C ARG A 9 11.90 9.53 7.65
N THR A 10 12.72 9.58 6.61
CA THR A 10 12.62 8.70 5.45
C THR A 10 12.60 7.25 5.92
N ALA A 11 11.84 6.42 5.21
CA ALA A 11 11.69 5.00 5.48
C ALA A 11 13.04 4.30 5.54
N SER A 12 13.19 3.44 6.55
CA SER A 12 14.35 2.58 6.68
C SER A 12 14.44 1.58 5.52
N GLN A 13 15.65 1.09 5.23
CA GLN A 13 15.85 0.05 4.20
C GLN A 13 15.01 -1.21 4.51
N GLU A 14 14.92 -1.58 5.77
CA GLU A 14 14.09 -2.71 6.25
C GLU A 14 12.60 -2.48 5.96
N ALA A 15 12.08 -1.28 6.22
CA ALA A 15 10.69 -0.95 5.89
C ALA A 15 10.44 -1.01 4.38
N ILE A 16 11.36 -0.49 3.57
CA ILE A 16 11.27 -0.55 2.10
C ILE A 16 11.22 -2.01 1.63
N ASP A 17 12.14 -2.86 2.11
CA ASP A 17 12.23 -4.26 1.70
C ASP A 17 11.00 -5.07 2.13
N LYS A 18 10.46 -4.80 3.34
CA LYS A 18 9.19 -5.37 3.81
C LYS A 18 8.04 -5.07 2.86
N HIS A 19 7.92 -3.82 2.41
CA HIS A 19 6.84 -3.40 1.51
C HIS A 19 7.04 -3.92 0.08
N LEU A 20 8.28 -3.97 -0.43
CA LEU A 20 8.57 -4.58 -1.73
C LEU A 20 8.27 -6.08 -1.74
N LEU A 21 8.60 -6.80 -0.66
CA LEU A 21 8.26 -8.22 -0.53
C LEU A 21 6.74 -8.44 -0.53
N ARG A 22 6.00 -7.55 0.12
CA ARG A 22 4.53 -7.58 0.13
C ARG A 22 3.97 -7.36 -1.28
N LEU A 23 4.48 -6.39 -2.02
CA LEU A 23 4.10 -6.14 -3.42
C LEU A 23 4.49 -7.33 -4.32
N HIS A 24 5.67 -7.92 -4.16
CA HIS A 24 6.09 -9.09 -4.93
C HIS A 24 5.15 -10.29 -4.76
N ARG A 25 4.60 -10.49 -3.55
CA ARG A 25 3.59 -11.54 -3.30
C ARG A 25 2.24 -11.25 -3.94
N LEU A 26 1.86 -9.97 -4.05
CA LEU A 26 0.61 -9.53 -4.67
C LEU A 26 0.70 -9.50 -6.21
N PHE A 27 1.90 -9.24 -6.74
CA PHE A 27 2.18 -9.09 -8.15
C PHE A 27 3.25 -10.09 -8.63
N PRO A 28 3.02 -11.42 -8.50
CA PRO A 28 4.05 -12.44 -8.76
C PRO A 28 4.50 -12.53 -10.23
N ASN A 29 3.73 -11.95 -11.16
CA ASN A 29 4.04 -11.97 -12.59
C ASN A 29 4.91 -10.78 -13.04
N GLN A 30 5.25 -9.86 -12.13
CA GLN A 30 6.13 -8.74 -12.45
C GLN A 30 7.60 -9.20 -12.43
N SER A 31 8.41 -8.62 -13.31
CA SER A 31 9.85 -8.92 -13.37
C SER A 31 10.58 -8.38 -12.13
N MET A 32 11.74 -8.96 -11.82
CA MET A 32 12.58 -8.44 -10.74
C MET A 32 13.01 -6.98 -10.99
N ASP A 33 13.27 -6.63 -12.26
CA ASP A 33 13.66 -5.27 -12.66
C ASP A 33 12.59 -4.23 -12.30
N PHE A 34 11.30 -4.60 -12.35
CA PHE A 34 10.21 -3.73 -11.91
C PHE A 34 10.38 -3.34 -10.43
N PHE A 35 10.69 -4.32 -9.57
CA PHE A 35 10.86 -4.07 -8.13
C PHE A 35 12.15 -3.31 -7.81
N LEU A 36 13.23 -3.52 -8.58
CA LEU A 36 14.46 -2.74 -8.47
C LEU A 36 14.22 -1.26 -8.79
N ILE A 37 13.55 -0.98 -9.92
CA ILE A 37 13.20 0.39 -10.31
C ILE A 37 12.27 1.01 -9.25
N LEU A 38 11.27 0.28 -8.77
CA LEU A 38 10.37 0.76 -7.72
C LEU A 38 11.14 1.13 -6.44
N GLN A 39 12.09 0.31 -6.01
CA GLN A 39 12.95 0.59 -4.86
C GLN A 39 13.75 1.89 -5.04
N GLU A 40 14.34 2.10 -6.21
CA GLU A 40 15.06 3.33 -6.56
C GLU A 40 14.14 4.55 -6.49
N ARG A 41 12.91 4.45 -7.02
CA ARG A 41 11.93 5.54 -6.98
C ARG A 41 11.51 5.86 -5.56
N ILE A 42 11.25 4.86 -4.72
CA ILE A 42 10.89 5.06 -3.30
C ILE A 42 12.00 5.84 -2.57
N LYS A 43 13.26 5.42 -2.75
CA LYS A 43 14.42 6.10 -2.17
C LYS A 43 14.58 7.53 -2.68
N PHE A 44 14.43 7.74 -3.99
CA PHE A 44 14.54 9.05 -4.62
C PHE A 44 13.49 10.04 -4.11
N HIS A 45 12.26 9.59 -3.91
CA HIS A 45 11.17 10.44 -3.42
C HIS A 45 11.17 10.64 -1.89
N GLY A 46 11.98 9.90 -1.15
CA GLY A 46 12.20 10.14 0.28
C GLY A 46 10.99 9.84 1.18
N PHE A 47 10.13 8.89 0.78
CA PHE A 47 8.94 8.49 1.54
C PHE A 47 9.26 8.24 3.01
N THR A 48 8.43 8.74 3.92
CA THR A 48 8.36 8.24 5.30
C THR A 48 7.76 6.84 5.34
N GLU A 49 7.92 6.11 6.45
CA GLU A 49 7.33 4.77 6.59
C GLU A 49 5.80 4.79 6.44
N SER A 50 5.12 5.79 7.02
CA SER A 50 3.66 5.92 6.91
C SER A 50 3.21 6.25 5.48
N GLU A 51 3.91 7.13 4.78
CA GLU A 51 3.58 7.44 3.38
C GLU A 51 3.78 6.21 2.48
N LEU A 52 4.86 5.44 2.70
CA LEU A 52 5.12 4.23 1.94
C LEU A 52 4.03 3.17 2.20
N GLU A 53 3.67 2.97 3.46
CA GLU A 53 2.59 2.06 3.84
C GLU A 53 1.26 2.45 3.19
N ASN A 54 0.91 3.74 3.25
CA ASN A 54 -0.31 4.27 2.63
C ASN A 54 -0.30 4.07 1.11
N ALA A 55 0.82 4.34 0.44
CA ALA A 55 0.94 4.14 -1.00
C ALA A 55 0.77 2.65 -1.39
N VAL A 56 1.39 1.74 -0.63
CA VAL A 56 1.28 0.28 -0.86
C VAL A 56 -0.14 -0.21 -0.64
N ASN A 57 -0.82 0.25 0.42
CA ASN A 57 -2.22 -0.09 0.69
C ASN A 57 -3.12 0.42 -0.43
N HIS A 58 -2.96 1.68 -0.85
CA HIS A 58 -3.74 2.26 -1.94
C HIS A 58 -3.60 1.45 -3.24
N VAL A 59 -2.37 1.06 -3.61
CA VAL A 59 -2.14 0.19 -4.78
C VAL A 59 -2.79 -1.19 -4.59
N THR A 60 -2.71 -1.76 -3.39
CA THR A 60 -3.33 -3.06 -3.08
C THR A 60 -4.84 -3.02 -3.28
N ASP A 61 -5.49 -1.93 -2.86
CA ASP A 61 -6.95 -1.78 -2.88
C ASP A 61 -7.51 -1.34 -4.24
N THR A 62 -6.74 -0.53 -4.99
CA THR A 62 -7.22 0.07 -6.24
C THR A 62 -6.74 -0.62 -7.50
N CYS A 63 -5.67 -1.42 -7.44
CA CYS A 63 -5.18 -2.09 -8.63
C CYS A 63 -6.26 -3.06 -9.16
N GLU A 64 -6.61 -2.90 -10.44
CA GLU A 64 -7.48 -3.82 -11.15
C GLU A 64 -6.64 -5.00 -11.65
N TYR A 65 -6.99 -6.19 -11.19
CA TYR A 65 -6.30 -7.42 -11.56
C TYR A 65 -7.18 -8.23 -12.52
N GLY A 66 -6.56 -8.99 -13.42
CA GLY A 66 -7.28 -9.92 -14.31
C GLY A 66 -7.90 -11.14 -13.60
N SER A 67 -7.71 -11.29 -12.28
CA SER A 67 -8.21 -12.40 -11.46
C SER A 67 -8.77 -11.88 -10.13
N PHE A 68 -9.53 -12.72 -9.41
CA PHE A 68 -10.03 -12.40 -8.06
C PHE A 68 -8.87 -12.02 -7.11
N THR A 69 -8.97 -10.87 -6.42
CA THR A 69 -7.94 -10.40 -5.48
C THR A 69 -8.49 -9.96 -4.14
N ILE A 70 -7.59 -9.66 -3.21
CA ILE A 70 -7.91 -9.09 -1.89
C ILE A 70 -8.83 -7.87 -2.05
N ALA A 71 -8.54 -6.98 -3.01
CA ALA A 71 -9.38 -5.83 -3.31
C ALA A 71 -10.81 -6.24 -3.72
N SER A 72 -10.96 -7.28 -4.55
CA SER A 72 -12.27 -7.81 -4.92
C SER A 72 -13.03 -8.39 -3.72
N ILE A 73 -12.34 -9.02 -2.76
CA ILE A 73 -12.95 -9.53 -1.52
C ILE A 73 -13.41 -8.38 -0.62
N ILE A 74 -12.57 -7.35 -0.44
CA ILE A 74 -12.92 -6.17 0.36
C ILE A 74 -14.10 -5.43 -0.29
N ARG A 75 -14.05 -5.20 -1.61
CA ARG A 75 -15.16 -4.60 -2.36
C ARG A 75 -16.45 -5.41 -2.22
N TYR A 76 -16.38 -6.74 -2.35
CA TYR A 76 -17.53 -7.61 -2.12
C TYR A 76 -18.11 -7.44 -0.70
N ASN A 77 -17.27 -7.31 0.33
CA ASN A 77 -17.76 -7.05 1.70
C ASN A 77 -18.38 -5.65 1.85
N VAL A 78 -17.88 -4.63 1.16
CA VAL A 78 -18.48 -3.28 1.17
C VAL A 78 -19.81 -3.26 0.40
N GLU A 79 -19.89 -3.97 -0.72
CA GLU A 79 -21.08 -4.01 -1.58
C GLU A 79 -22.19 -4.93 -1.01
N ASN A 80 -21.82 -5.97 -0.26
CA ASN A 80 -22.75 -6.97 0.26
C ASN A 80 -22.85 -6.98 1.80
N GLY A 81 -22.07 -6.13 2.48
CA GLY A 81 -22.15 -5.88 3.92
C GLY A 81 -23.00 -4.65 4.21
N GLU A 82 -24.28 -4.90 4.47
CA GLU A 82 -25.23 -4.05 5.20
C GLU A 82 -25.41 -2.59 4.75
N GLN A 83 -26.47 -2.38 3.96
CA GLN A 83 -27.41 -1.30 4.30
C GLN A 83 -27.97 -1.52 5.70
N SER A 84 -27.29 -1.08 6.76
CA SER A 84 -27.94 -0.69 8.02
C SER A 84 -26.97 0.08 8.92
N HIS A 85 -26.98 1.41 8.85
CA HIS A 85 -27.60 2.22 9.90
C HIS A 85 -27.47 3.70 9.59
N VAL A 86 -28.64 4.34 9.58
CA VAL A 86 -28.87 5.78 9.70
C VAL A 86 -28.08 6.32 10.90
N TYR A 87 -27.39 7.43 10.71
CA TYR A 87 -27.13 8.36 11.80
C TYR A 87 -27.80 9.69 11.43
N GLU A 88 -28.80 10.05 12.24
CA GLU A 88 -29.31 11.42 12.38
C GLU A 88 -28.23 12.37 12.90
#